data_AF-H2ZCD9-F1
#
_entry.id   AF-H2ZCD9-F1
#
_cell.length_a   1.000
_cell.length_b   1.000
_cell.length_c   1.000
_cell.angle_alpha   90.00
_cell.angle_beta   90.00
_cell.angle_gamma   90.00
#
_symmetry.space_group_name_H-M   'P 1'
#
loop_
_entity.id
_entity.type
_entity.pdbx_description
1 polymer ?
#
loop_
_entity_poly.entity_id
_entity_poly.type
_entity_poly.pdbx_seq_one_letter_code
_entity_poly.pdbx_strand_id
1 'polypeptide(L)'
;DPTCEDTYCLDGNFGLVRRLAAGTKKTEPHHNKKLFLQDDETSTFIDNYCDKDKHTQNCSDFQAGDKVRSKSKNKKLDVKGIFGCCCRHEFPKLFMDLKHGERLGYPVFLLKKLLEQNSNTNVKVFYDIACRLEDHLRVSYAVNKPIFLYYS
;
A
#
# COMPACT_ATOMS: atom_id res chain seq x y z
N ASP A 1 0.74 21.00 24.11
CA ASP A 1 0.44 19.56 24.01
C ASP A 1 1.24 19.04 22.82
N PRO A 2 2.19 18.10 22.97
CA PRO A 2 2.87 17.57 21.80
C PRO A 2 1.79 16.91 20.95
N THR A 3 1.53 17.46 19.77
CA THR A 3 0.56 16.91 18.82
C THR A 3 0.77 15.41 18.69
N CYS A 4 -0.24 14.62 19.06
CA CYS A 4 -0.17 13.17 18.99
C CYS A 4 0.18 12.75 17.55
N GLU A 5 1.22 11.94 17.39
CA GLU A 5 1.84 11.63 16.10
C GLU A 5 2.00 10.11 15.97
N ASP A 6 1.45 9.56 14.89
CA ASP A 6 1.59 8.15 14.55
C ASP A 6 2.44 7.98 13.29
N THR A 7 3.45 7.13 13.40
CA THR A 7 4.44 6.91 12.35
C THR A 7 4.38 5.47 11.88
N TYR A 8 4.34 5.29 10.57
CA TYR A 8 4.22 4.00 9.90
C TYR A 8 5.30 3.82 8.83
N CYS A 9 5.76 2.59 8.65
CA CYS A 9 6.59 2.19 7.51
C CYS A 9 5.76 1.32 6.58
N LEU A 10 5.79 1.61 5.28
CA LEU A 10 5.06 0.90 4.23
C LEU A 10 6.04 0.10 3.37
N ASP A 11 5.66 -1.12 3.01
CA ASP A 11 6.47 -1.96 2.11
C ASP A 11 5.61 -3.02 1.39
N GLY A 12 6.10 -3.46 0.24
CA GLY A 12 5.57 -4.57 -0.55
C GLY A 12 6.46 -5.82 -0.48
N ASN A 13 5.93 -6.90 0.09
CA ASN A 13 6.59 -8.21 0.09
C ASN A 13 6.10 -9.09 -1.06
N PHE A 14 6.91 -9.17 -2.13
CA PHE A 14 6.63 -9.96 -3.33
C PHE A 14 7.02 -11.45 -3.23
N GLY A 15 7.57 -11.89 -2.09
CA GLY A 15 7.82 -13.30 -1.81
C GLY A 15 6.56 -14.05 -1.36
N LEU A 16 5.56 -13.33 -0.85
CA LEU A 16 4.32 -13.89 -0.31
C LEU A 16 3.26 -13.99 -1.42
N VAL A 17 3.37 -15.04 -2.23
CA VAL A 17 2.50 -15.29 -3.39
C VAL A 17 1.48 -16.40 -3.12
N ARG A 18 0.31 -16.30 -3.76
CA ARG A 18 -0.71 -17.36 -3.81
C ARG A 18 -0.91 -17.85 -5.23
N ARG A 19 -0.96 -19.16 -5.39
CA ARG A 19 -1.26 -19.81 -6.67
C ARG A 19 -2.77 -19.84 -6.87
N LEU A 20 -3.23 -19.66 -8.11
CA LEU A 20 -4.62 -19.89 -8.51
C LEU A 20 -5.12 -21.30 -8.16
N ALA A 21 -4.22 -22.28 -8.23
CA ALA A 21 -4.51 -23.67 -7.89
C ALA A 21 -4.42 -23.96 -6.37
N ALA A 22 -4.17 -22.94 -5.53
CA ALA A 22 -4.23 -23.11 -4.09
C ALA A 22 -5.65 -23.49 -3.65
N GLY A 23 -5.75 -24.21 -2.54
CA GLY A 23 -7.04 -24.70 -2.04
C GLY A 23 -8.04 -23.57 -1.78
N THR A 24 -9.32 -23.87 -1.99
CA THR A 24 -10.43 -22.98 -1.63
C THR A 24 -10.58 -22.89 -0.12
N LYS A 25 -11.11 -21.75 0.36
CA LYS A 25 -11.34 -21.51 1.79
C LYS A 25 -12.22 -22.63 2.36
N LYS A 26 -11.66 -23.45 3.26
CA LYS A 26 -12.40 -24.51 3.97
C LYS A 26 -13.16 -23.96 5.18
N THR A 27 -12.68 -22.85 5.72
CA THR A 27 -13.19 -22.18 6.93
C THR A 27 -12.97 -20.67 6.79
N GLU A 28 -13.71 -19.90 7.59
CA GLU A 28 -13.49 -18.46 7.69
C GLU A 28 -12.11 -18.13 8.28
N PRO A 29 -11.50 -16.98 7.91
CA PRO A 29 -10.19 -16.57 8.45
C PRO A 29 -10.24 -16.37 9.97
N HIS A 30 -9.33 -17.02 10.70
CA HIS A 30 -9.30 -17.00 12.17
C HIS A 30 -9.09 -15.62 12.80
N HIS A 31 -8.38 -14.72 12.12
CA HIS A 31 -8.03 -13.41 12.68
C HIS A 31 -8.99 -12.29 12.28
N ASN A 32 -10.07 -12.60 11.55
CA ASN A 32 -10.98 -11.61 10.98
C ASN A 32 -10.22 -10.48 10.25
N LYS A 33 -10.88 -9.34 10.03
CA LYS A 33 -10.36 -8.15 9.35
C LYS A 33 -9.45 -7.29 10.26
N LYS A 34 -8.74 -7.90 11.21
CA LYS A 34 -7.95 -7.18 12.23
C LYS A 34 -6.63 -6.63 11.67
N LEU A 35 -5.96 -7.43 10.86
CA LEU A 35 -4.66 -7.08 10.26
C LEU A 35 -4.74 -7.01 8.74
N PHE A 36 -5.65 -7.75 8.10
CA PHE A 36 -5.85 -7.71 6.66
C PHE A 36 -7.09 -6.88 6.31
N LEU A 37 -6.92 -5.96 5.36
CA LEU A 37 -8.02 -5.25 4.72
C LEU A 37 -8.86 -6.25 3.91
N GLN A 38 -10.12 -5.88 3.66
CA GLN A 38 -11.01 -6.77 2.91
C GLN A 38 -10.62 -6.82 1.44
N ASP A 39 -10.59 -8.03 0.88
CA ASP A 39 -10.19 -8.26 -0.50
C ASP A 39 -11.12 -7.54 -1.49
N ASP A 40 -12.42 -7.50 -1.24
CA ASP A 40 -13.44 -6.88 -2.09
C ASP A 40 -13.31 -5.36 -2.12
N GLU A 41 -13.14 -4.73 -0.95
CA GLU A 41 -12.91 -3.30 -0.81
C GLU A 41 -11.59 -2.90 -1.48
N THR A 42 -10.52 -3.65 -1.21
CA THR A 42 -9.20 -3.42 -1.80
C THR A 42 -9.28 -3.54 -3.32
N SER A 43 -9.88 -4.62 -3.83
CA SER A 43 -9.97 -4.84 -5.28
C SER A 43 -10.78 -3.73 -5.95
N THR A 44 -11.93 -3.38 -5.37
CA THR A 44 -12.80 -2.33 -5.90
C THR A 44 -12.06 -0.99 -5.97
N PHE A 45 -11.29 -0.63 -4.94
CA PHE A 45 -10.49 0.60 -4.99
C PHE A 45 -9.42 0.53 -6.08
N ILE A 46 -8.62 -0.55 -6.11
CA ILE A 46 -7.46 -0.68 -7.00
C ILE A 46 -7.85 -0.83 -8.47
N ASP A 47 -8.94 -1.52 -8.76
CA ASP A 47 -9.44 -1.73 -10.12
C ASP A 47 -9.97 -0.41 -10.72
N ASN A 48 -10.54 0.46 -9.89
CA ASN A 48 -10.99 1.80 -10.29
C ASN A 48 -9.89 2.86 -10.18
N TYR A 49 -8.72 2.53 -9.62
CA TYR A 49 -7.64 3.47 -9.43
C TYR A 49 -6.86 3.71 -10.72
N CYS A 50 -6.76 4.97 -11.14
CA CYS A 50 -5.97 5.38 -12.30
C CYS A 50 -4.59 5.86 -11.85
N ASP A 51 -3.55 5.03 -12.04
CA ASP A 51 -2.17 5.42 -11.77
C ASP A 51 -1.68 6.38 -12.86
N LYS A 52 -2.02 7.66 -12.74
CA LYS A 52 -1.36 8.71 -13.50
C LYS A 52 0.02 8.95 -12.88
N ASP A 53 1.00 8.15 -13.28
CA ASP A 53 2.42 8.40 -13.00
C ASP A 53 2.85 9.63 -13.82
N LYS A 54 2.73 10.83 -13.23
CA LYS A 54 3.41 12.02 -13.75
C LYS A 54 4.68 12.21 -12.95
N HIS A 55 5.79 11.72 -13.51
CA HIS A 55 7.10 11.91 -12.92
C HIS A 55 7.50 13.39 -13.01
N THR A 56 7.76 14.03 -11.87
CA THR A 56 8.48 15.30 -11.85
C THR A 56 9.97 15.00 -11.78
N GLN A 57 10.80 15.78 -12.49
CA GLN A 57 12.23 15.49 -12.68
C GLN A 57 13.07 15.53 -11.39
N ASN A 58 12.47 15.80 -10.23
CA ASN A 58 13.16 16.03 -8.96
C ASN A 58 13.22 14.79 -8.05
N CYS A 59 12.64 13.65 -8.42
CA CYS A 59 12.87 12.39 -7.69
C CYS A 59 13.73 11.40 -8.50
N SER A 60 14.53 10.60 -7.79
CA SER A 60 15.30 9.51 -8.39
C SER A 60 14.46 8.57 -9.26
N ASP A 61 15.13 7.99 -10.26
CA ASP A 61 14.55 6.97 -11.14
C ASP A 61 14.29 5.64 -10.43
N PHE A 62 14.50 5.53 -9.10
CA PHE A 62 14.20 4.34 -8.31
C PHE A 62 12.75 3.92 -8.51
N GLN A 63 12.56 2.78 -9.19
CA GLN A 63 11.25 2.27 -9.54
C GLN A 63 10.79 1.26 -8.49
N ALA A 64 9.50 1.38 -8.14
CA ALA A 64 8.72 0.29 -7.56
C ALA A 64 8.99 -1.02 -8.33
N GLY A 65 8.93 -2.17 -7.66
CA GLY A 65 9.30 -3.47 -8.24
C GLY A 65 8.80 -3.65 -9.67
N ASP A 66 9.74 -3.74 -10.61
CA ASP A 66 9.56 -3.59 -12.05
C ASP A 66 8.25 -4.18 -12.61
N LYS A 67 7.36 -3.31 -13.14
CA LYS A 67 6.07 -3.70 -13.77
C LYS A 67 6.30 -4.74 -14.87
N VAL A 68 7.49 -4.78 -15.49
CA VAL A 68 7.87 -5.65 -16.62
C VAL A 68 8.18 -7.08 -16.17
N ARG A 69 8.83 -7.29 -15.03
CA ARG A 69 9.19 -8.63 -14.50
C ARG A 69 7.96 -9.48 -14.17
N SER A 70 6.78 -8.84 -14.09
CA SER A 70 5.51 -9.44 -13.71
C SER A 70 4.73 -10.11 -14.86
N LYS A 71 5.11 -9.94 -16.13
CA LYS A 71 4.24 -10.31 -17.26
C LYS A 71 4.19 -11.80 -17.60
N SER A 72 5.28 -12.57 -17.41
CA SER A 72 5.33 -13.99 -17.82
C SER A 72 5.21 -15.00 -16.67
N LYS A 73 5.72 -14.70 -15.47
CA LYS A 73 5.72 -15.62 -14.32
C LYS A 73 4.41 -15.64 -13.50
N ASN A 74 3.49 -14.71 -13.76
CA ASN A 74 2.37 -14.44 -12.85
C ASN A 74 0.97 -14.90 -13.30
N LYS A 75 0.82 -15.51 -14.48
CA LYS A 75 -0.52 -15.98 -14.92
C LYS A 75 -1.10 -17.09 -14.04
N LYS A 76 -0.26 -17.76 -13.25
CA LYS A 76 -0.66 -18.84 -12.32
C LYS A 76 -0.87 -18.35 -10.88
N LEU A 77 -0.73 -17.05 -10.63
CA LEU A 77 -0.84 -16.46 -9.30
C LEU A 77 -2.05 -15.52 -9.24
N ASP A 78 -2.90 -15.70 -8.24
CA ASP A 78 -4.00 -14.78 -7.93
C ASP A 78 -3.57 -13.70 -6.93
N VAL A 79 -2.58 -13.99 -6.08
CA VAL A 79 -1.87 -13.02 -5.24
C VAL A 79 -0.39 -13.04 -5.60
N LYS A 80 0.14 -11.87 -5.94
CA LYS A 80 1.52 -11.64 -6.42
C LYS A 80 2.45 -11.07 -5.34
N GLY A 81 1.91 -10.79 -4.16
CA GLY A 81 2.62 -10.26 -3.01
C GLY A 81 1.64 -9.78 -1.95
N ILE A 82 2.18 -9.27 -0.85
CA ILE A 82 1.42 -8.59 0.20
C ILE A 82 1.99 -7.19 0.35
N PHE A 83 1.12 -6.19 0.43
CA PHE A 83 1.50 -4.82 0.77
C PHE A 83 0.95 -4.48 2.14
N GLY A 84 1.70 -3.73 2.94
CA GLY A 84 1.22 -3.37 4.26
C GLY A 84 2.09 -2.38 4.98
N CYS A 85 1.77 -2.19 6.26
CA CYS A 85 2.52 -1.31 7.15
C CYS A 85 2.70 -1.86 8.56
N CYS A 86 3.76 -1.39 9.20
CA CYS A 86 4.02 -1.52 10.62
C CYS A 86 4.11 -0.13 11.27
N CYS A 87 3.81 -0.03 12.56
CA CYS A 87 4.06 1.20 13.33
C CYS A 87 5.47 1.18 13.94
N ARG A 88 5.89 2.29 14.57
CA ARG A 88 7.20 2.40 15.24
C ARG A 88 7.50 1.36 16.32
N HIS A 89 6.48 0.69 16.84
CA HIS A 89 6.66 -0.41 17.80
C HIS A 89 6.93 -1.75 17.12
N GLU A 90 7.28 -1.73 15.84
CA GLU A 90 7.52 -2.93 15.01
C GLU A 90 6.29 -3.85 14.92
N PHE A 91 5.12 -3.31 15.24
CA PHE A 91 3.87 -4.05 15.25
C PHE A 91 3.16 -3.90 13.90
N PRO A 92 2.77 -5.01 13.25
CA PRO A 92 1.99 -4.96 12.02
C PRO A 92 0.62 -4.32 12.22
N LYS A 93 0.20 -3.47 11.29
CA LYS A 93 -1.05 -2.71 11.42
C LYS A 93 -2.08 -3.10 10.40
N LEU A 94 -1.72 -2.99 9.13
CA LEU A 94 -2.64 -3.24 8.02
C LEU A 94 -1.88 -3.91 6.87
N PHE A 95 -2.51 -4.90 6.26
CA PHE A 95 -2.03 -5.65 5.11
C PHE A 95 -3.11 -5.78 4.05
N MET A 96 -2.71 -5.98 2.80
CA MET A 96 -3.59 -6.29 1.69
C MET A 96 -2.88 -7.12 0.62
N ASP A 97 -3.66 -7.90 -0.11
CA ASP A 97 -3.16 -8.71 -1.21
C ASP A 97 -2.82 -7.84 -2.43
N LEU A 98 -1.63 -8.04 -3.00
CA LEU A 98 -1.24 -7.48 -4.29
C LEU A 98 -1.71 -8.40 -5.41
N LYS A 99 -2.78 -8.04 -6.10
CA LYS A 99 -3.25 -8.74 -7.33
C LYS A 99 -2.48 -8.30 -8.58
N HIS A 100 -1.90 -7.12 -8.54
CA HIS A 100 -1.03 -6.58 -9.58
C HIS A 100 0.43 -6.55 -9.09
N GLY A 101 1.33 -5.99 -9.90
CA GLY A 101 2.61 -5.53 -9.35
C GLY A 101 2.41 -4.33 -8.42
N GLU A 102 3.50 -3.73 -7.98
CA GLU A 102 3.43 -2.48 -7.21
C GLU A 102 2.79 -1.36 -8.06
N ARG A 103 1.73 -0.75 -7.51
CA ARG A 103 0.94 0.34 -8.11
C ARG A 103 0.75 1.40 -7.04
N LEU A 104 0.72 2.69 -7.41
CA LEU A 104 0.53 3.78 -6.44
C LEU A 104 -0.85 3.75 -5.78
N GLY A 105 -1.84 3.10 -6.41
CA GLY A 105 -3.13 2.82 -5.76
C GLY A 105 -3.01 2.09 -4.41
N TYR A 106 -2.05 1.18 -4.23
CA TYR A 106 -1.89 0.43 -2.97
C TYR A 106 -1.46 1.31 -1.79
N PRO A 107 -0.35 2.07 -1.86
CA PRO A 107 -0.01 3.02 -0.79
C PRO A 107 -1.10 4.07 -0.60
N VAL A 108 -1.73 4.58 -1.65
CA VAL A 108 -2.83 5.57 -1.50
C VAL A 108 -4.01 4.99 -0.72
N PHE A 109 -4.43 3.76 -1.03
CA PHE A 109 -5.50 3.09 -0.30
C PHE A 109 -5.13 2.86 1.18
N LEU A 110 -3.90 2.41 1.42
CA LEU A 110 -3.40 2.17 2.78
C LEU A 110 -3.34 3.47 3.60
N LEU A 111 -2.86 4.56 3.00
CA LEU A 111 -2.86 5.88 3.64
C LEU A 111 -4.27 6.35 3.99
N LYS A 112 -5.25 6.15 3.11
CA LYS A 112 -6.66 6.47 3.42
C LYS A 112 -7.13 5.72 4.66
N LYS A 113 -6.84 4.41 4.76
CA LYS A 113 -7.18 3.60 5.93
C LYS A 113 -6.47 4.04 7.20
N LEU A 114 -5.19 4.40 7.12
CA LEU A 114 -4.45 4.95 8.25
C LEU A 114 -5.06 6.28 8.73
N LEU A 115 -5.42 7.18 7.82
CA LEU A 115 -6.03 8.47 8.19
C LEU A 115 -7.44 8.31 8.79
N GLU A 116 -8.20 7.31 8.33
CA GLU A 116 -9.51 6.94 8.92
C GLU A 116 -9.33 6.41 10.36
N GLN A 117 -8.32 5.57 10.60
CA GLN A 117 -8.04 4.99 11.93
C GLN A 117 -7.40 5.98 12.92
N ASN A 118 -6.72 7.01 12.41
CA ASN A 118 -5.93 7.95 13.19
C ASN A 118 -6.47 9.38 12.99
N SER A 119 -7.77 9.58 13.21
CA SER A 119 -8.45 10.84 12.85
C SER A 119 -7.92 12.08 13.59
N ASN A 120 -7.34 11.88 14.77
CA ASN A 120 -6.95 12.92 15.72
C ASN A 120 -5.42 13.10 15.85
N THR A 121 -4.64 12.38 15.05
CA THR A 121 -3.18 12.39 15.12
C THR A 121 -2.58 12.74 13.76
N ASN A 122 -1.36 13.27 13.77
CA ASN A 122 -0.60 13.47 12.54
C ASN A 122 -0.03 12.12 12.11
N VAL A 123 -0.23 11.76 10.83
CA VAL A 123 0.29 10.51 10.27
C VAL A 123 1.56 10.79 9.50
N LYS A 124 2.67 10.16 9.92
CA LYS A 124 3.94 10.13 9.19
C LYS A 124 4.17 8.79 8.54
N VAL A 125 4.66 8.79 7.31
CA VAL A 125 4.87 7.57 6.54
C VAL A 125 6.29 7.53 5.99
N PHE A 126 6.97 6.40 6.21
CA PHE A 126 8.22 6.03 5.57
C PHE A 126 7.94 5.04 4.45
N TYR A 127 8.45 5.32 3.25
CA TYR A 127 8.26 4.46 2.08
C TYR A 127 9.41 4.66 1.09
N ASP A 128 9.83 3.58 0.43
CA ASP A 128 11.00 3.55 -0.46
C ASP A 128 10.83 4.40 -1.74
N ILE A 129 9.59 4.56 -2.21
CA ILE A 129 9.21 5.47 -3.29
C ILE A 129 8.33 6.64 -2.80
N ALA A 130 8.50 7.08 -1.54
CA ALA A 130 7.69 8.14 -0.93
C ALA A 130 7.63 9.43 -1.77
N CYS A 131 8.72 9.81 -2.43
CA CYS A 131 8.74 10.98 -3.31
C CYS A 131 7.75 10.87 -4.49
N ARG A 132 7.61 9.67 -5.09
CA ARG A 132 6.71 9.41 -6.23
C ARG A 132 5.27 9.42 -5.74
N LEU A 133 5.06 8.85 -4.56
CA LEU A 133 3.78 8.92 -3.88
C LEU A 133 3.39 10.37 -3.56
N GLU A 134 4.33 11.19 -3.09
CA GLU A 134 4.10 12.60 -2.78
C GLU A 134 3.68 13.40 -4.02
N ASP A 135 4.43 13.28 -5.11
CA ASP A 135 4.11 13.93 -6.38
C ASP A 135 2.73 13.50 -6.89
N HIS A 136 2.46 12.20 -6.82
CA HIS A 136 1.17 11.65 -7.24
C HIS A 136 0.01 12.16 -6.38
N LEU A 137 0.20 12.25 -5.06
CA LEU A 137 -0.80 12.81 -4.13
C LEU A 137 -1.02 14.29 -4.40
N ARG A 138 0.02 15.10 -4.60
CA ARG A 138 -0.12 16.54 -4.91
C ARG A 138 -0.94 16.79 -6.18
N VAL A 139 -0.77 15.93 -7.19
CA VAL A 139 -1.49 16.05 -8.48
C VAL A 139 -2.92 15.52 -8.38
N SER A 140 -3.14 14.43 -7.64
CA SER A 140 -4.39 13.67 -7.65
C SER A 140 -5.32 13.99 -6.48
N TYR A 141 -4.78 14.53 -5.39
CA TYR A 141 -5.49 14.83 -4.16
C TYR A 141 -5.07 16.20 -3.62
N ALA A 142 -6.01 17.15 -3.55
CA ALA A 142 -5.84 18.33 -2.70
C ALA A 142 -5.93 17.87 -1.23
N VAL A 143 -4.82 17.34 -0.69
CA VAL A 143 -4.81 16.76 0.66
C VAL A 143 -4.93 17.90 1.68
N ASN A 144 -6.10 18.03 2.31
CA ASN A 144 -6.38 19.03 3.35
C ASN A 144 -5.83 18.66 4.75
N LYS A 145 -5.17 17.51 4.89
CA LYS A 145 -4.48 17.08 6.13
C LYS A 145 -2.97 16.99 5.88
N PRO A 146 -2.12 17.39 6.84
CA PRO A 146 -0.69 17.26 6.67
C PRO A 146 -0.28 15.77 6.71
N ILE A 147 -0.01 15.21 5.54
CA ILE A 147 0.69 13.92 5.42
C ILE A 147 2.16 14.27 5.25
N PHE A 148 2.99 13.80 6.18
CA PHE A 148 4.43 13.94 6.04
C PHE A 148 5.00 12.62 5.53
N LEU A 149 5.43 12.64 4.27
CA LEU A 149 6.08 11.52 3.61
C LEU A 149 7.60 11.67 3.76
N TYR A 150 8.23 10.63 4.29
CA TYR A 150 9.67 10.57 4.49
C TYR A 150 10.24 9.45 3.62
N TYR A 151 11.38 9.75 3.01
CA TYR A 151 12.21 8.80 2.28
C TYR A 151 13.56 8.71 2.98
N SER A 152 14.18 7.53 2.89
CA SER A 152 15.57 7.27 3.32
C SER A 152 16.55 7.49 2.18
#